data_AF-A0A9W4N429-F1
#
_entry.id   AF-A0A9W4N429-F1
#
_cell.length_a   1.000
_cell.length_b   1.000
_cell.length_c   1.000
_cell.angle_alpha   90.00
_cell.angle_beta   90.00
_cell.angle_gamma   90.00
#
_symmetry.space_group_name_H-M   'P 1'
#
loop_
_entity.id
_entity.type
_entity.pdbx_description
1 polymer ?
#
loop_
_entity_poly.entity_id
_entity_poly.type
_entity_poly.pdbx_seq_one_letter_code
_entity_poly.pdbx_strand_id
1 'polypeptide(L)'
;MMQACDSLPINIGITGKGNDCGKKSIEEQILAGAAGLKLHEDWGSTPAAIDNCLEVCDEYDVQCMIHTDTLNESGFVEQTIDAFKGRTIHTYHTEGAGGGHAPDIISVVEHPNVLPSSTNPTRPFTLNTLDEHLDMLMVCHHLSKNIPEDVAFAESRIRAETIAAEDVLQDLGAISMMSSDSQAMGRCGEVILRTWHTAHKNKVQRGPLGPDVDTRADNFRVKRYISKYTINPALAQGMAHAIGSVEVGKVADLVMWSAANFGTKPKSVLKSGMIVVAEMGDPNGSIPTIEPMIVRPMFAARLPQASIMFVSQASIDAGIVQSYGLKKRILPVKGCRTVGKKDMKFNDTMPKMKVDPESYTVEADGMLCDAEPSSELPLTQAYYIF
;
A
#
# COMPACT_ATOMS: atom_id res chain seq x y z
N MET A 1 9.29 0.64 20.00
CA MET A 1 9.12 -0.08 18.70
C MET A 1 10.44 -0.29 17.96
N MET A 2 11.22 0.75 17.64
CA MET A 2 12.46 0.60 16.85
C MET A 2 13.43 -0.46 17.39
N GLN A 3 13.71 -0.45 18.70
CA GLN A 3 14.58 -1.45 19.35
C GLN A 3 14.01 -2.88 19.27
N ALA A 4 12.69 -3.03 19.39
CA ALA A 4 12.04 -4.35 19.27
C ALA A 4 12.13 -4.91 17.84
N CYS A 5 12.07 -4.03 16.85
CA CYS A 5 12.17 -4.37 15.44
C CYS A 5 13.61 -4.49 14.92
N ASP A 6 14.61 -4.14 15.72
CA ASP A 6 16.02 -4.08 15.32
C ASP A 6 16.57 -5.45 14.86
N SER A 7 16.00 -6.54 15.36
CA SER A 7 16.34 -7.92 14.98
C SER A 7 15.58 -8.46 13.77
N LEU A 8 14.47 -7.83 13.35
CA LEU A 8 13.64 -8.33 12.24
C LEU A 8 14.36 -8.14 10.91
N PRO A 9 14.46 -9.13 10.03
CA PRO A 9 15.38 -9.05 8.89
C PRO A 9 14.71 -8.42 7.66
N ILE A 10 14.09 -7.27 7.86
CA ILE A 10 13.41 -6.43 6.87
C ILE A 10 13.79 -4.97 7.11
N ASN A 11 13.66 -4.13 6.07
CA ASN A 11 13.75 -2.69 6.26
C ASN A 11 12.45 -2.17 6.87
N ILE A 12 12.53 -1.19 7.76
CA ILE A 12 11.38 -0.71 8.54
C ILE A 12 11.41 0.81 8.59
N GLY A 13 10.27 1.44 8.35
CA GLY A 13 9.97 2.82 8.77
C GLY A 13 8.73 2.78 9.65
N ILE A 14 8.71 3.59 10.71
CA ILE A 14 7.58 3.66 11.64
C ILE A 14 6.90 5.02 11.49
N THR A 15 5.58 5.03 11.38
CA THR A 15 4.82 6.28 11.33
C THR A 15 4.19 6.62 12.67
N GLY A 16 4.22 7.90 13.01
CA GLY A 16 3.52 8.45 14.17
C GLY A 16 2.03 8.68 13.89
N LYS A 17 1.30 9.09 14.92
CA LYS A 17 -0.06 9.59 14.80
C LYS A 17 -0.02 11.05 14.36
N GLY A 18 -0.69 11.38 13.26
CA GLY A 18 -0.81 12.74 12.73
C GLY A 18 -2.06 13.49 13.20
N ASN A 19 -3.00 12.81 13.86
CA ASN A 19 -4.26 13.40 14.33
C ASN A 19 -4.06 14.25 15.60
N ASP A 20 -3.64 15.50 15.41
CA ASP A 20 -3.61 16.53 16.45
C ASP A 20 -3.79 17.90 15.79
N CYS A 21 -4.44 18.84 16.48
CA CYS A 21 -4.56 20.23 16.02
C CYS A 21 -3.42 21.13 16.54
N GLY A 22 -2.58 20.63 17.45
CA GLY A 22 -1.34 21.27 17.88
C GLY A 22 -0.10 20.63 17.23
N LYS A 23 0.93 21.44 16.95
CA LYS A 23 2.16 20.97 16.29
C LYS A 23 3.04 20.09 17.17
N LYS A 24 3.21 20.48 18.45
CA LYS A 24 4.24 19.95 19.34
C LYS A 24 4.22 18.42 19.49
N SER A 25 3.05 17.82 19.67
CA SER A 25 2.90 16.36 19.83
C SER A 25 3.28 15.58 18.57
N ILE A 26 3.08 16.19 17.39
CA ILE A 26 3.44 15.61 16.10
C ILE A 26 4.96 15.72 15.90
N GLU A 27 5.54 16.90 16.17
CA GLU A 27 6.99 17.16 16.08
C GLU A 27 7.80 16.21 16.97
N GLU A 28 7.37 16.01 18.22
CA GLU A 28 8.04 15.12 19.17
C GLU A 28 8.15 13.67 18.65
N GLN A 29 7.15 13.18 17.92
CA GLN A 29 7.19 11.85 17.30
C GLN A 29 8.19 11.78 16.15
N ILE A 30 8.26 12.82 15.32
CA ILE A 30 9.23 12.93 14.22
C ILE A 30 10.66 12.99 14.79
N LEU A 31 10.88 13.80 15.83
CA LEU A 31 12.17 13.90 16.52
C LEU A 31 12.58 12.58 17.18
N ALA A 32 11.61 11.81 17.69
CA ALA A 32 11.84 10.44 18.17
C ALA A 32 12.13 9.42 17.06
N GLY A 33 12.03 9.82 15.79
CA GLY A 33 12.44 9.04 14.63
C GLY A 33 11.31 8.49 13.77
N ALA A 34 10.05 8.94 13.94
CA ALA A 34 9.00 8.60 13.00
C ALA A 34 9.41 9.01 11.57
N ALA A 35 9.26 8.09 10.61
CA ALA A 35 9.59 8.29 9.20
C ALA A 35 8.45 8.93 8.39
N GLY A 36 7.31 9.15 9.04
CA GLY A 36 6.06 9.62 8.45
C GLY A 36 4.97 9.69 9.50
N LEU A 37 3.77 10.10 9.09
CA LEU A 37 2.60 10.23 9.95
C LEU A 37 1.40 9.55 9.31
N LYS A 38 0.47 9.04 10.13
CA LYS A 38 -0.85 8.55 9.70
C LYS A 38 -1.93 9.43 10.31
N LEU A 39 -2.79 9.99 9.44
CA LEU A 39 -4.12 10.49 9.80
C LEU A 39 -5.12 9.35 9.66
N HIS A 40 -5.90 9.09 10.70
CA HIS A 40 -6.94 8.07 10.71
C HIS A 40 -8.24 8.59 11.32
N GLU A 41 -9.39 8.19 10.75
CA GLU A 41 -10.69 8.67 11.22
C GLU A 41 -11.02 8.27 12.66
N ASP A 42 -10.59 7.09 13.11
CA ASP A 42 -10.67 6.63 14.50
C ASP A 42 -10.01 7.58 15.52
N TRP A 43 -9.09 8.44 15.06
CA TRP A 43 -8.46 9.49 15.87
C TRP A 43 -8.91 10.91 15.47
N GLY A 44 -9.87 11.02 14.55
CA GLY A 44 -10.39 12.27 13.97
C GLY A 44 -9.58 12.76 12.78
N SER A 45 -9.96 12.38 11.56
CA SER A 45 -9.38 12.89 10.29
C SER A 45 -10.05 14.19 9.85
N THR A 46 -10.13 15.16 10.77
CA THR A 46 -10.81 16.45 10.52
C THR A 46 -9.95 17.41 9.71
N PRO A 47 -10.53 18.41 9.01
CA PRO A 47 -9.78 19.41 8.27
C PRO A 47 -8.66 20.10 9.07
N ALA A 48 -8.89 20.39 10.37
CA ALA A 48 -7.90 21.03 11.23
C ALA A 48 -6.70 20.10 11.53
N ALA A 49 -6.95 18.82 11.79
CA ALA A 49 -5.90 17.83 11.99
C ALA A 49 -5.12 17.56 10.70
N ILE A 50 -5.82 17.48 9.56
CA ILE A 50 -5.22 17.36 8.22
C ILE A 50 -4.27 18.52 7.95
N ASP A 51 -4.74 19.75 8.14
CA ASP A 51 -3.97 20.96 7.86
C ASP A 51 -2.68 21.04 8.69
N ASN A 52 -2.81 20.83 10.01
CA ASN A 52 -1.70 20.86 10.95
C ASN A 52 -0.68 19.73 10.68
N CYS A 53 -1.13 18.51 10.44
CA CYS A 53 -0.27 17.38 10.11
C CYS A 53 0.55 17.62 8.83
N LEU A 54 -0.09 18.12 7.78
CA LEU A 54 0.58 18.41 6.51
C LEU A 54 1.58 19.57 6.62
N GLU A 55 1.29 20.59 7.44
CA GLU A 55 2.24 21.66 7.74
C GLU A 55 3.51 21.11 8.41
N VAL A 56 3.36 20.26 9.42
CA VAL A 56 4.50 19.60 10.07
C VAL A 56 5.24 18.66 9.10
N CYS A 57 4.53 17.93 8.23
CA CYS A 57 5.19 17.12 7.20
C CYS A 57 6.06 17.98 6.25
N ASP A 58 5.57 19.15 5.86
CA ASP A 58 6.32 20.09 5.00
C ASP A 58 7.58 20.61 5.70
N GLU A 59 7.52 20.91 6.99
CA GLU A 59 8.65 21.38 7.79
C GLU A 59 9.76 20.30 7.96
N TYR A 60 9.38 19.03 8.07
CA TYR A 60 10.29 17.93 8.42
C TYR A 60 10.64 16.96 7.28
N ASP A 61 10.11 17.19 6.06
CA ASP A 61 10.26 16.34 4.87
C ASP A 61 9.91 14.85 5.10
N VAL A 62 8.79 14.60 5.78
CA VAL A 62 8.22 13.26 5.99
C VAL A 62 6.89 13.09 5.24
N GLN A 63 6.47 11.86 4.97
CA GLN A 63 5.19 11.61 4.28
C GLN A 63 4.02 11.60 5.27
N CYS A 64 2.86 12.09 4.83
CA CYS A 64 1.58 11.87 5.49
C CYS A 64 0.79 10.81 4.73
N MET A 65 0.36 9.77 5.43
CA MET A 65 -0.66 8.85 4.94
C MET A 65 -2.01 9.17 5.57
N ILE A 66 -3.11 9.00 4.84
CA ILE A 66 -4.44 9.31 5.34
C ILE A 66 -5.44 8.18 5.07
N HIS A 67 -6.27 7.95 6.08
CA HIS A 67 -7.56 7.29 6.04
C HIS A 67 -8.58 8.38 6.41
N THR A 68 -9.44 8.76 5.46
CA THR A 68 -10.30 9.95 5.59
C THR A 68 -11.58 9.65 6.38
N ASP A 69 -12.37 10.68 6.64
CA ASP A 69 -13.61 10.61 7.43
C ASP A 69 -14.72 9.86 6.67
N THR A 70 -14.93 8.57 6.96
CA THR A 70 -15.95 7.74 6.27
C THR A 70 -17.35 8.27 6.54
N LEU A 71 -17.57 8.80 7.74
CA LEU A 71 -18.86 9.28 8.21
C LEU A 71 -19.28 10.61 7.56
N ASN A 72 -18.34 11.27 6.89
CA ASN A 72 -18.50 12.65 6.43
C ASN A 72 -18.89 13.60 7.60
N GLU A 73 -18.42 13.30 8.82
CA GLU A 73 -18.79 14.04 10.04
C GLU A 73 -18.33 15.50 9.96
N SER A 74 -17.09 15.70 9.50
CA SER A 74 -16.43 17.00 9.43
C SER A 74 -16.48 17.65 8.04
N GLY A 75 -17.10 16.97 7.07
CA GLY A 75 -17.25 17.38 5.67
C GLY A 75 -17.23 16.18 4.73
N PHE A 76 -17.60 16.39 3.47
CA PHE A 76 -17.45 15.44 2.38
C PHE A 76 -16.03 15.45 1.81
N VAL A 77 -15.78 14.60 0.81
CA VAL A 77 -14.45 14.42 0.21
C VAL A 77 -13.83 15.73 -0.27
N GLU A 78 -14.63 16.67 -0.78
CA GLU A 78 -14.16 17.95 -1.28
C GLU A 78 -13.56 18.82 -0.17
N GLN A 79 -14.16 18.81 1.04
CA GLN A 79 -13.62 19.58 2.17
C GLN A 79 -12.29 18.99 2.65
N THR A 80 -12.13 17.66 2.61
CA THR A 80 -10.86 17.00 2.89
C THR A 80 -9.81 17.34 1.83
N ILE A 81 -10.17 17.35 0.55
CA ILE A 81 -9.29 17.77 -0.55
C ILE A 81 -8.86 19.22 -0.38
N ASP A 82 -9.78 20.13 -0.04
CA ASP A 82 -9.49 21.53 0.23
C ASP A 82 -8.52 21.68 1.42
N ALA A 83 -8.68 20.87 2.47
CA ALA A 83 -7.78 20.85 3.61
C ALA A 83 -6.36 20.39 3.26
N PHE A 84 -6.18 19.60 2.18
CA PHE A 84 -4.84 19.29 1.67
C PHE A 84 -4.10 20.54 1.19
N LYS A 85 -4.81 21.57 0.70
CA LYS A 85 -4.23 22.81 0.14
C LYS A 85 -3.17 22.54 -0.93
N GLY A 86 -3.38 21.50 -1.73
CA GLY A 86 -2.44 21.06 -2.78
C GLY A 86 -1.12 20.44 -2.27
N ARG A 87 -0.97 20.20 -0.96
CA ARG A 87 0.22 19.53 -0.40
C ARG A 87 0.20 18.04 -0.65
N THR A 88 1.39 17.45 -0.77
CA THR A 88 1.57 16.03 -1.06
C THR A 88 1.00 15.16 0.05
N ILE A 89 0.18 14.17 -0.32
CA ILE A 89 -0.42 13.23 0.62
C ILE A 89 -0.59 11.84 -0.02
N HIS A 90 -0.41 10.81 0.78
CA HIS A 90 -0.65 9.42 0.39
C HIS A 90 -2.00 8.96 0.91
N THR A 91 -2.97 8.75 0.03
CA THR A 91 -4.27 8.17 0.38
C THR A 91 -4.15 6.64 0.46
N TYR A 92 -4.36 6.09 1.66
CA TYR A 92 -4.51 4.64 1.84
C TYR A 92 -5.83 4.15 1.25
N HIS A 93 -5.90 2.85 0.92
CA HIS A 93 -7.10 2.13 0.44
C HIS A 93 -8.10 3.04 -0.30
N THR A 94 -7.60 3.66 -1.37
CA THR A 94 -8.25 4.81 -2.03
C THR A 94 -9.63 4.49 -2.56
N GLU A 95 -9.94 3.22 -2.85
CA GLU A 95 -11.29 2.79 -3.23
C GLU A 95 -12.33 2.96 -2.13
N GLY A 96 -11.94 2.85 -0.85
CA GLY A 96 -12.77 3.19 0.29
C GLY A 96 -13.35 2.03 1.10
N ALA A 97 -13.30 0.76 0.67
CA ALA A 97 -13.73 -0.36 1.51
C ALA A 97 -12.89 -0.46 2.79
N GLY A 98 -11.57 -0.27 2.67
CA GLY A 98 -10.65 -0.13 3.80
C GLY A 98 -10.90 1.12 4.66
N GLY A 99 -11.68 2.08 4.16
CA GLY A 99 -12.15 3.29 4.86
C GLY A 99 -11.87 4.58 4.10
N GLY A 100 -12.71 5.57 4.33
CA GLY A 100 -12.68 6.87 3.66
C GLY A 100 -14.08 7.34 3.27
N HIS A 101 -14.19 8.61 2.85
CA HIS A 101 -15.47 9.28 2.54
C HIS A 101 -16.39 8.39 1.70
N ALA A 102 -17.56 8.05 2.27
CA ALA A 102 -18.54 7.23 1.58
C ALA A 102 -19.47 8.13 0.73
N PRO A 103 -19.69 7.82 -0.56
CA PRO A 103 -19.15 6.69 -1.33
C PRO A 103 -17.93 7.01 -2.21
N ASP A 104 -17.42 8.25 -2.17
CA ASP A 104 -16.70 8.87 -3.28
C ASP A 104 -15.22 9.18 -3.03
N ILE A 105 -14.61 8.64 -1.96
CA ILE A 105 -13.18 8.78 -1.69
C ILE A 105 -12.28 8.37 -2.87
N ILE A 106 -12.74 7.45 -3.72
CA ILE A 106 -12.00 7.02 -4.92
C ILE A 106 -11.73 8.16 -5.91
N SER A 107 -12.49 9.25 -5.85
CA SER A 107 -12.32 10.42 -6.71
C SER A 107 -10.96 11.10 -6.56
N VAL A 108 -10.30 10.97 -5.40
CA VAL A 108 -9.03 11.65 -5.09
C VAL A 108 -7.87 11.30 -6.04
N VAL A 109 -8.01 10.22 -6.83
CA VAL A 109 -7.02 9.83 -7.85
C VAL A 109 -6.83 10.88 -8.95
N GLU A 110 -7.77 11.82 -9.10
CA GLU A 110 -7.72 12.91 -10.09
C GLU A 110 -6.72 14.03 -9.72
N HIS A 111 -6.27 14.09 -8.46
CA HIS A 111 -5.46 15.20 -7.97
C HIS A 111 -3.94 14.95 -8.13
N PRO A 112 -3.17 15.98 -8.52
CA PRO A 112 -1.74 15.86 -8.78
C PRO A 112 -0.89 15.67 -7.52
N ASN A 113 -1.38 16.11 -6.36
CA ASN A 113 -0.71 16.01 -5.07
C ASN A 113 -1.03 14.72 -4.30
N VAL A 114 -1.94 13.89 -4.82
CA VAL A 114 -2.37 12.64 -4.18
C VAL A 114 -1.55 11.47 -4.72
N LEU A 115 -1.05 10.63 -3.81
CA LEU A 115 -0.32 9.40 -4.10
C LEU A 115 -1.19 8.19 -3.71
N PRO A 116 -2.08 7.71 -4.59
CA PRO A 116 -3.10 6.74 -4.23
C PRO A 116 -2.58 5.30 -4.15
N SER A 117 -3.03 4.57 -3.13
CA SER A 117 -2.77 3.15 -2.96
C SER A 117 -4.03 2.34 -2.70
N SER A 118 -4.01 1.08 -3.13
CA SER A 118 -4.98 0.07 -2.72
C SER A 118 -4.44 -0.78 -1.58
N THR A 119 -5.33 -1.31 -0.75
CA THR A 119 -5.06 -2.46 0.11
C THR A 119 -5.54 -3.73 -0.59
N ASN A 120 -5.10 -4.89 -0.14
CA ASN A 120 -5.17 -6.09 -0.97
C ASN A 120 -6.43 -6.98 -0.87
N PRO A 121 -7.33 -6.89 0.13
CA PRO A 121 -8.48 -7.80 0.16
C PRO A 121 -9.49 -7.59 -0.96
N THR A 122 -9.68 -6.35 -1.41
CA THR A 122 -10.57 -6.05 -2.54
C THR A 122 -9.98 -6.52 -3.89
N ARG A 123 -8.73 -7.00 -3.91
CA ARG A 123 -7.94 -7.17 -5.13
C ARG A 123 -7.86 -8.64 -5.59
N PRO A 124 -8.19 -8.94 -6.85
CA PRO A 124 -9.17 -8.22 -7.66
C PRO A 124 -10.59 -8.45 -7.14
N PHE A 125 -11.57 -7.81 -7.79
CA PHE A 125 -12.97 -8.10 -7.54
C PHE A 125 -13.34 -9.52 -8.00
N THR A 126 -13.83 -10.33 -7.05
CA THR A 126 -14.24 -11.73 -7.23
C THR A 126 -15.64 -11.98 -6.66
N LEU A 127 -16.22 -13.14 -6.94
CA LEU A 127 -17.57 -13.49 -6.48
C LEU A 127 -17.74 -13.43 -4.96
N ASN A 128 -16.70 -13.72 -4.19
CA ASN A 128 -16.76 -13.73 -2.72
C ASN A 128 -16.35 -12.39 -2.09
N THR A 129 -15.92 -11.41 -2.89
CA THR A 129 -15.33 -10.18 -2.35
C THR A 129 -16.33 -9.41 -1.48
N LEU A 130 -17.57 -9.24 -1.93
CA LEU A 130 -18.57 -8.46 -1.19
C LEU A 130 -18.98 -9.13 0.12
N ASP A 131 -19.34 -10.42 0.06
CA ASP A 131 -19.76 -11.18 1.24
C ASP A 131 -18.65 -11.23 2.31
N GLU A 132 -17.40 -11.45 1.89
CA GLU A 132 -16.24 -11.44 2.79
C GLU A 132 -16.08 -10.07 3.46
N HIS A 133 -16.16 -8.98 2.70
CA HIS A 133 -15.88 -7.64 3.21
C HIS A 133 -16.99 -7.10 4.10
N LEU A 134 -18.25 -7.41 3.80
CA LEU A 134 -19.37 -7.02 4.62
C LEU A 134 -19.23 -7.63 6.02
N ASP A 135 -19.01 -8.94 6.11
CA ASP A 135 -18.80 -9.61 7.39
C ASP A 135 -17.52 -9.16 8.10
N MET A 136 -16.42 -8.97 7.37
CA MET A 136 -15.16 -8.47 7.93
C MET A 136 -15.34 -7.08 8.56
N LEU A 137 -16.00 -6.16 7.85
CA LEU A 137 -16.25 -4.81 8.33
C LEU A 137 -17.11 -4.81 9.60
N MET A 138 -18.18 -5.60 9.61
CA MET A 138 -19.06 -5.71 10.77
C MET A 138 -18.31 -6.24 12.01
N VAL A 139 -17.44 -7.23 11.83
CA VAL A 139 -16.60 -7.74 12.92
C VAL A 139 -15.59 -6.69 13.40
N CYS A 140 -14.89 -6.02 12.49
CA CYS A 140 -13.87 -5.02 12.82
C CYS A 140 -14.45 -3.81 13.59
N HIS A 141 -15.66 -3.38 13.22
CA HIS A 141 -16.33 -2.22 13.83
C HIS A 141 -17.32 -2.59 14.94
N HIS A 142 -17.40 -3.86 15.35
CA HIS A 142 -18.33 -4.36 16.37
C HIS A 142 -19.81 -4.01 16.07
N LEU A 143 -20.17 -4.05 14.78
CA LEU A 143 -21.51 -3.74 14.28
C LEU A 143 -22.46 -4.92 14.46
N SER A 144 -23.76 -4.63 14.52
CA SER A 144 -24.83 -5.60 14.69
C SER A 144 -25.71 -5.71 13.44
N LYS A 145 -25.89 -6.93 12.93
CA LYS A 145 -26.86 -7.23 11.85
C LYS A 145 -28.32 -6.93 12.24
N ASN A 146 -28.59 -6.71 13.52
CA ASN A 146 -29.92 -6.40 14.04
C ASN A 146 -30.18 -4.90 14.19
N ILE A 147 -29.18 -4.04 13.91
CA ILE A 147 -29.31 -2.57 13.95
C ILE A 147 -29.32 -2.08 12.50
N PRO A 148 -30.43 -1.51 11.99
CA PRO A 148 -30.52 -1.06 10.61
C PRO A 148 -29.45 -0.03 10.22
N GLU A 149 -29.09 0.85 11.13
CA GLU A 149 -28.08 1.90 10.91
C GLU A 149 -26.67 1.30 10.75
N ASP A 150 -26.36 0.23 11.49
CA ASP A 150 -25.10 -0.50 11.38
C ASP A 150 -24.98 -1.20 10.02
N VAL A 151 -26.08 -1.79 9.54
CA VAL A 151 -26.14 -2.42 8.22
C VAL A 151 -26.02 -1.36 7.12
N ALA A 152 -26.74 -0.23 7.25
CA ALA A 152 -26.67 0.87 6.30
C ALA A 152 -25.26 1.48 6.21
N PHE A 153 -24.55 1.61 7.33
CA PHE A 153 -23.14 2.02 7.34
C PHE A 153 -22.24 0.99 6.65
N ALA A 154 -22.48 -0.30 6.88
CA ALA A 154 -21.68 -1.35 6.25
C ALA A 154 -21.89 -1.39 4.72
N GLU A 155 -23.14 -1.27 4.27
CA GLU A 155 -23.51 -1.21 2.85
C GLU A 155 -23.03 0.07 2.15
N SER A 156 -22.97 1.20 2.87
CA SER A 156 -22.42 2.44 2.29
C SER A 156 -20.91 2.36 2.07
N ARG A 157 -20.20 1.50 2.82
CA ARG A 157 -18.74 1.34 2.74
C ARG A 157 -18.29 0.21 1.80
N ILE A 158 -19.02 -0.91 1.74
CA ILE A 158 -18.69 -2.06 0.90
C ILE A 158 -19.54 -2.03 -0.38
N ARG A 159 -18.97 -1.49 -1.46
CA ARG A 159 -19.69 -1.21 -2.70
C ARG A 159 -19.09 -1.99 -3.87
N ALA A 160 -19.92 -2.68 -4.64
CA ALA A 160 -19.47 -3.46 -5.79
C ALA A 160 -18.87 -2.56 -6.88
N GLU A 161 -19.49 -1.41 -7.07
CA GLU A 161 -19.21 -0.44 -8.12
C GLU A 161 -17.80 0.16 -7.95
N THR A 162 -17.44 0.61 -6.74
CA THR A 162 -16.12 1.17 -6.48
C THR A 162 -15.03 0.09 -6.43
N ILE A 163 -15.34 -1.11 -5.92
CA ILE A 163 -14.43 -2.27 -5.94
C ILE A 163 -14.11 -2.71 -7.38
N ALA A 164 -15.11 -2.73 -8.26
CA ALA A 164 -14.96 -3.00 -9.70
C ALA A 164 -14.16 -1.88 -10.38
N ALA A 165 -14.49 -0.62 -10.11
CA ALA A 165 -13.77 0.54 -10.64
C ALA A 165 -12.29 0.55 -10.23
N GLU A 166 -11.96 0.12 -9.01
CA GLU A 166 -10.59 0.00 -8.53
C GLU A 166 -9.76 -0.97 -9.41
N ASP A 167 -10.35 -2.05 -9.95
CA ASP A 167 -9.62 -2.92 -10.89
C ASP A 167 -9.26 -2.17 -12.18
N VAL A 168 -10.19 -1.38 -12.70
CA VAL A 168 -9.99 -0.55 -13.90
C VAL A 168 -8.96 0.54 -13.65
N LEU A 169 -9.06 1.27 -12.53
CA LEU A 169 -8.15 2.36 -12.17
C LEU A 169 -6.73 1.85 -11.89
N GLN A 170 -6.59 0.62 -11.38
CA GLN A 170 -5.29 -0.05 -11.28
C GLN A 170 -4.68 -0.29 -12.68
N ASP A 171 -5.45 -0.79 -13.66
CA ASP A 171 -4.94 -1.07 -15.01
C ASP A 171 -4.74 0.19 -15.85
N LEU A 172 -5.51 1.27 -15.61
CA LEU A 172 -5.31 2.60 -16.20
C LEU A 172 -4.04 3.28 -15.68
N GLY A 173 -3.57 2.89 -14.50
CA GLY A 173 -2.47 3.57 -13.79
C GLY A 173 -2.92 4.81 -13.03
N ALA A 174 -4.21 4.92 -12.68
CA ALA A 174 -4.74 5.98 -11.83
C ALA A 174 -4.50 5.68 -10.34
N ILE A 175 -4.47 4.41 -9.94
CA ILE A 175 -3.98 4.00 -8.62
C ILE A 175 -2.52 3.55 -8.75
N SER A 176 -1.67 4.08 -7.90
CA SER A 176 -0.22 4.07 -8.12
C SER A 176 0.51 3.02 -7.29
N MET A 177 -0.11 2.50 -6.23
CA MET A 177 0.52 1.61 -5.27
C MET A 177 -0.39 0.47 -4.81
N MET A 178 0.23 -0.61 -4.37
CA MET A 178 -0.41 -1.77 -3.73
C MET A 178 0.21 -1.97 -2.35
N SER A 179 -0.64 -2.19 -1.35
CA SER A 179 -0.26 -2.41 0.03
C SER A 179 -1.07 -3.54 0.65
N SER A 180 -0.74 -3.95 1.89
CA SER A 180 -1.45 -5.03 2.57
C SER A 180 -2.66 -4.55 3.35
N ASP A 181 -2.42 -3.66 4.31
CA ASP A 181 -3.23 -3.41 5.52
C ASP A 181 -3.18 -4.56 6.55
N SER A 182 -1.96 -5.01 6.84
CA SER A 182 -1.72 -6.27 7.57
C SER A 182 -2.51 -6.39 8.87
N GLN A 183 -3.45 -7.35 8.91
CA GLN A 183 -4.34 -7.66 10.04
C GLN A 183 -5.34 -6.54 10.42
N ALA A 184 -5.49 -5.53 9.59
CA ALA A 184 -6.44 -4.43 9.77
C ALA A 184 -7.21 -4.22 8.46
N MET A 185 -7.99 -5.23 8.06
CA MET A 185 -8.58 -5.33 6.70
C MET A 185 -7.55 -5.56 5.60
N GLY A 186 -6.60 -6.48 5.83
CA GLY A 186 -5.52 -6.74 4.88
C GLY A 186 -4.61 -7.92 5.20
N ARG A 187 -3.94 -8.42 4.16
CA ARG A 187 -3.16 -9.68 4.22
C ARG A 187 -1.68 -9.45 3.92
N CYS A 188 -0.80 -9.54 4.92
CA CYS A 188 0.63 -9.19 4.75
C CYS A 188 1.36 -10.01 3.67
N GLY A 189 1.02 -11.29 3.52
CA GLY A 189 1.68 -12.21 2.58
C GLY A 189 1.21 -12.13 1.13
N GLU A 190 0.21 -11.29 0.82
CA GLU A 190 -0.50 -11.36 -0.47
C GLU A 190 -0.36 -10.12 -1.35
N VAL A 191 0.42 -9.10 -0.96
CA VAL A 191 0.58 -7.86 -1.76
C VAL A 191 1.06 -8.17 -3.19
N ILE A 192 2.10 -9.00 -3.32
CA ILE A 192 2.65 -9.39 -4.63
C ILE A 192 1.62 -10.24 -5.39
N LEU A 193 1.07 -11.27 -4.75
CA LEU A 193 0.09 -12.19 -5.34
C LEU A 193 -1.12 -11.43 -5.92
N ARG A 194 -1.72 -10.56 -5.11
CA ARG A 194 -2.93 -9.79 -5.43
C ARG A 194 -2.67 -8.77 -6.54
N THR A 195 -1.49 -8.18 -6.57
CA THR A 195 -1.06 -7.33 -7.69
C THR A 195 -1.11 -8.11 -9.02
N TRP A 196 -0.57 -9.33 -9.06
CA TRP A 196 -0.56 -10.14 -10.28
C TRP A 196 -1.92 -10.75 -10.62
N HIS A 197 -2.76 -11.06 -9.63
CA HIS A 197 -4.16 -11.42 -9.87
C HIS A 197 -4.92 -10.29 -10.55
N THR A 198 -4.78 -9.04 -10.07
CA THR A 198 -5.42 -7.87 -10.70
C THR A 198 -4.90 -7.61 -12.10
N ALA A 199 -3.60 -7.74 -12.35
CA ALA A 199 -3.03 -7.64 -13.69
C ALA A 199 -3.59 -8.72 -14.64
N HIS A 200 -3.69 -9.96 -14.15
CA HIS A 200 -4.24 -11.08 -14.90
C HIS A 200 -5.71 -10.84 -15.25
N LYS A 201 -6.56 -10.53 -14.27
CA LYS A 201 -7.99 -10.27 -14.48
C LYS A 201 -8.20 -9.17 -15.52
N ASN A 202 -7.50 -8.05 -15.37
CA ASN A 202 -7.63 -6.94 -16.31
C ASN A 202 -7.19 -7.32 -17.71
N LYS A 203 -6.14 -8.14 -17.87
CA LYS A 203 -5.78 -8.69 -19.19
C LYS A 203 -6.90 -9.54 -19.78
N VAL A 204 -7.51 -10.42 -18.99
CA VAL A 204 -8.60 -11.31 -19.44
C VAL A 204 -9.82 -10.50 -19.90
N GLN A 205 -10.22 -9.49 -19.13
CA GLN A 205 -11.44 -8.72 -19.42
C GLN A 205 -11.23 -7.58 -20.41
N ARG A 206 -10.04 -6.96 -20.44
CA ARG A 206 -9.77 -5.72 -21.19
C ARG A 206 -8.78 -5.90 -22.34
N GLY A 207 -8.15 -7.06 -22.48
CA GLY A 207 -7.14 -7.32 -23.51
C GLY A 207 -5.78 -6.67 -23.21
N PRO A 208 -4.87 -6.58 -24.20
CA PRO A 208 -3.57 -5.93 -24.06
C PRO A 208 -3.71 -4.41 -23.85
N LEU A 209 -2.81 -3.82 -23.05
CA LEU A 209 -2.70 -2.35 -22.96
C LEU A 209 -2.15 -1.79 -24.29
N GLY A 210 -2.47 -0.53 -24.60
CA GLY A 210 -2.05 0.13 -25.85
C GLY A 210 -0.59 -0.13 -26.26
N PRO A 211 0.41 0.09 -25.38
CA PRO A 211 1.82 -0.16 -25.70
C PRO A 211 2.20 -1.64 -25.88
N ASP A 212 1.34 -2.58 -25.44
CA ASP A 212 1.54 -4.02 -25.56
C ASP A 212 0.80 -4.61 -26.79
N VAL A 213 -0.06 -3.82 -27.46
CA VAL A 213 -0.73 -4.22 -28.70
C VAL A 213 0.31 -4.67 -29.73
N ASP A 214 0.08 -5.82 -30.36
CA ASP A 214 0.95 -6.47 -31.36
C ASP A 214 2.34 -6.94 -30.88
N THR A 215 2.68 -6.82 -29.59
CA THR A 215 4.03 -7.19 -29.09
C THR A 215 4.22 -8.68 -28.76
N ARG A 216 3.13 -9.47 -28.75
CA ARG A 216 3.06 -10.85 -28.20
C ARG A 216 3.50 -10.97 -26.72
N ALA A 217 3.61 -9.85 -26.01
CA ALA A 217 4.02 -9.78 -24.62
C ALA A 217 3.12 -8.79 -23.86
N ASP A 218 3.23 -8.78 -22.54
CA ASP A 218 2.48 -7.86 -21.65
C ASP A 218 3.46 -6.95 -20.88
N ASN A 219 4.58 -6.58 -21.51
CA ASN A 219 5.71 -5.96 -20.82
C ASN A 219 5.36 -4.61 -20.19
N PHE A 220 4.53 -3.80 -20.85
CA PHE A 220 4.09 -2.53 -20.31
C PHE A 220 3.16 -2.73 -19.11
N ARG A 221 2.19 -3.65 -19.20
CA ARG A 221 1.36 -4.04 -18.04
C ARG A 221 2.23 -4.58 -16.90
N VAL A 222 3.18 -5.47 -17.18
CA VAL A 222 4.11 -6.01 -16.16
C VAL A 222 4.89 -4.88 -15.47
N LYS A 223 5.44 -3.92 -16.23
CA LYS A 223 6.14 -2.75 -15.68
C LYS A 223 5.21 -1.85 -14.84
N ARG A 224 3.96 -1.64 -15.30
CA ARG A 224 2.94 -0.89 -14.59
C ARG A 224 2.59 -1.51 -13.25
N TYR A 225 2.46 -2.84 -13.18
CA TYR A 225 2.04 -3.52 -11.95
C TYR A 225 3.20 -3.77 -10.99
N ILE A 226 4.39 -4.12 -11.47
CA ILE A 226 5.55 -4.31 -10.58
C ILE A 226 5.94 -3.01 -9.88
N SER A 227 5.76 -1.85 -10.51
CA SER A 227 6.07 -0.56 -9.89
C SER A 227 5.19 -0.26 -8.67
N LYS A 228 3.97 -0.80 -8.62
CA LYS A 228 2.98 -0.55 -7.54
C LYS A 228 3.41 -1.09 -6.18
N TYR A 229 4.25 -2.12 -6.13
CA TYR A 229 4.77 -2.68 -4.86
C TYR A 229 6.30 -2.58 -4.74
N THR A 230 6.97 -1.89 -5.65
CA THR A 230 8.43 -1.71 -5.64
C THR A 230 8.81 -0.23 -5.58
N ILE A 231 8.88 0.44 -6.73
CA ILE A 231 9.42 1.79 -6.82
C ILE A 231 8.43 2.86 -6.35
N ASN A 232 7.13 2.72 -6.60
CA ASN A 232 6.14 3.74 -6.25
C ASN A 232 5.98 3.90 -4.72
N PRO A 233 5.86 2.81 -3.92
CA PRO A 233 5.90 2.92 -2.47
C PRO A 233 7.19 3.55 -1.96
N ALA A 234 8.34 3.20 -2.55
CA ALA A 234 9.62 3.78 -2.16
C ALA A 234 9.72 5.27 -2.50
N LEU A 235 9.14 5.72 -3.61
CA LEU A 235 9.07 7.14 -3.99
C LEU A 235 8.16 7.90 -3.03
N ALA A 236 6.94 7.40 -2.81
CA ALA A 236 5.96 8.03 -1.92
C ALA A 236 6.49 8.20 -0.50
N GLN A 237 7.31 7.26 -0.02
CA GLN A 237 7.84 7.28 1.35
C GLN A 237 9.26 7.87 1.47
N GLY A 238 9.81 8.48 0.40
CA GLY A 238 11.15 9.09 0.44
C GLY A 238 12.31 8.09 0.59
N MET A 239 12.08 6.82 0.26
CA MET A 239 13.03 5.70 0.40
C MET A 239 13.67 5.28 -0.94
N ALA A 240 13.21 5.84 -2.07
CA ALA A 240 13.63 5.45 -3.42
C ALA A 240 15.12 5.67 -3.70
N HIS A 241 15.81 6.50 -2.92
CA HIS A 241 17.25 6.67 -3.01
C HIS A 241 18.05 5.44 -2.56
N ALA A 242 17.43 4.54 -1.77
CA ALA A 242 18.07 3.35 -1.23
C ALA A 242 17.46 2.05 -1.76
N ILE A 243 16.14 2.00 -1.99
CA ILE A 243 15.42 0.76 -2.33
C ILE A 243 14.39 0.97 -3.45
N GLY A 244 13.62 -0.07 -3.77
CA GLY A 244 12.46 0.00 -4.65
C GLY A 244 12.70 -0.42 -6.10
N SER A 245 13.94 -0.70 -6.51
CA SER A 245 14.24 -1.15 -7.88
C SER A 245 15.64 -1.77 -7.97
N VAL A 246 15.87 -2.52 -9.04
CA VAL A 246 17.18 -3.08 -9.39
C VAL A 246 17.96 -2.05 -10.20
N GLU A 247 18.60 -1.12 -9.49
CA GLU A 247 19.41 -0.04 -10.06
C GLU A 247 20.76 0.07 -9.33
N VAL A 248 21.81 0.42 -10.07
CA VAL A 248 23.15 0.60 -9.50
C VAL A 248 23.11 1.71 -8.44
N GLY A 249 23.74 1.45 -7.29
CA GLY A 249 23.77 2.37 -6.15
C GLY A 249 22.69 2.11 -5.10
N LYS A 250 21.65 1.32 -5.40
CA LYS A 250 20.64 0.88 -4.43
C LYS A 250 21.08 -0.35 -3.65
N VAL A 251 20.41 -0.61 -2.53
CA VAL A 251 20.64 -1.80 -1.72
C VAL A 251 20.22 -3.05 -2.51
N ALA A 252 21.07 -4.08 -2.47
CA ALA A 252 20.81 -5.37 -3.11
C ALA A 252 19.75 -6.21 -2.35
N ASP A 253 18.55 -5.67 -2.23
CA ASP A 253 17.35 -6.35 -1.74
C ASP A 253 16.64 -6.98 -2.92
N LEU A 254 16.85 -8.28 -3.13
CA LEU A 254 16.47 -8.98 -4.34
C LEU A 254 15.63 -10.21 -4.00
N VAL A 255 14.69 -10.56 -4.88
CA VAL A 255 13.88 -11.78 -4.74
C VAL A 255 14.09 -12.65 -5.97
N MET A 256 14.44 -13.91 -5.74
CA MET A 256 14.65 -14.89 -6.78
C MET A 256 13.39 -15.75 -6.94
N TRP A 257 12.90 -15.83 -8.16
CA TRP A 257 11.71 -16.60 -8.53
C TRP A 257 12.07 -17.67 -9.55
N SER A 258 11.44 -18.84 -9.46
CA SER A 258 11.25 -19.67 -10.65
C SER A 258 10.11 -19.07 -11.48
N ALA A 259 10.14 -19.23 -12.80
CA ALA A 259 9.07 -18.71 -13.65
C ALA A 259 7.68 -19.28 -13.25
N ALA A 260 7.63 -20.56 -12.87
CA ALA A 260 6.40 -21.24 -12.48
C ALA A 260 5.79 -20.75 -11.16
N ASN A 261 6.58 -20.15 -10.26
CA ASN A 261 6.12 -19.65 -8.95
C ASN A 261 6.14 -18.13 -8.86
N PHE A 262 6.37 -17.43 -9.97
CA PHE A 262 6.45 -15.97 -9.97
C PHE A 262 5.15 -15.37 -9.42
N GLY A 263 5.30 -14.51 -8.41
CA GLY A 263 4.17 -13.85 -7.75
C GLY A 263 3.59 -14.59 -6.54
N THR A 264 4.01 -15.83 -6.25
CA THR A 264 3.49 -16.64 -5.13
C THR A 264 4.56 -16.95 -4.09
N LYS A 265 5.41 -17.95 -4.35
CA LYS A 265 6.39 -18.55 -3.45
C LYS A 265 7.79 -18.38 -4.05
N PRO A 266 8.60 -17.42 -3.55
CA PRO A 266 9.94 -17.20 -4.07
C PRO A 266 10.90 -18.31 -3.64
N LYS A 267 11.94 -18.55 -4.45
CA LYS A 267 13.00 -19.51 -4.15
C LYS A 267 13.92 -19.00 -3.04
N SER A 268 14.26 -17.71 -3.09
CA SER A 268 15.06 -17.05 -2.06
C SER A 268 14.86 -15.54 -2.06
N VAL A 269 15.04 -14.93 -0.90
CA VAL A 269 15.04 -13.47 -0.71
C VAL A 269 16.41 -13.07 -0.17
N LEU A 270 16.96 -11.99 -0.71
CA LEU A 270 18.24 -11.41 -0.31
C LEU A 270 18.00 -10.05 0.34
N LYS A 271 18.79 -9.76 1.38
CA LYS A 271 18.90 -8.44 1.99
C LYS A 271 20.36 -8.00 1.93
N SER A 272 20.62 -6.85 1.32
CA SER A 272 21.98 -6.35 1.08
C SER A 272 22.93 -7.39 0.46
N GLY A 273 22.43 -8.17 -0.50
CA GLY A 273 23.21 -9.19 -1.21
C GLY A 273 23.38 -10.52 -0.46
N MET A 274 22.84 -10.67 0.76
CA MET A 274 22.91 -11.91 1.53
C MET A 274 21.53 -12.55 1.67
N ILE A 275 21.45 -13.88 1.56
CA ILE A 275 20.17 -14.60 1.65
C ILE A 275 19.59 -14.50 3.07
N VAL A 276 18.36 -13.98 3.17
CA VAL A 276 17.62 -13.83 4.43
C VAL A 276 16.63 -14.97 4.65
N VAL A 277 15.97 -15.43 3.60
CA VAL A 277 15.11 -16.62 3.61
C VAL A 277 15.27 -17.37 2.29
N ALA A 278 15.13 -18.68 2.32
CA ALA A 278 15.10 -19.51 1.12
C ALA A 278 14.25 -20.75 1.33
N GLU A 279 13.73 -21.29 0.23
CA GLU A 279 13.14 -22.62 0.18
C GLU A 279 14.25 -23.65 0.46
N MET A 280 14.09 -24.43 1.52
CA MET A 280 15.12 -25.33 2.03
C MET A 280 14.50 -26.60 2.61
N GLY A 281 15.07 -27.73 2.23
CA GLY A 281 14.67 -29.06 2.66
C GLY A 281 15.02 -29.40 4.11
N ASP A 282 15.05 -30.69 4.42
CA ASP A 282 15.53 -31.25 5.68
C ASP A 282 17.00 -30.87 5.93
N PRO A 283 17.32 -30.14 7.02
CA PRO A 283 18.69 -29.82 7.40
C PRO A 283 19.58 -31.05 7.69
N ASN A 284 19.00 -32.22 7.96
CA ASN A 284 19.74 -33.48 8.13
C ASN A 284 19.85 -34.28 6.82
N GLY A 285 19.21 -33.83 5.74
CA GLY A 285 19.31 -34.44 4.42
C GLY A 285 20.72 -34.36 3.85
N SER A 286 21.08 -35.30 2.99
CA SER A 286 22.39 -35.31 2.32
C SER A 286 22.60 -34.18 1.32
N ILE A 287 21.51 -33.55 0.86
CA ILE A 287 21.46 -32.41 -0.05
C ILE A 287 20.29 -31.47 0.33
N PRO A 288 20.31 -30.18 -0.04
CA PRO A 288 19.32 -29.19 0.43
C PRO A 288 17.91 -29.35 -0.13
N THR A 289 17.68 -30.32 -1.01
CA THR A 289 16.39 -30.58 -1.69
C THR A 289 15.65 -31.81 -1.14
N ILE A 290 16.13 -32.40 -0.04
CA ILE A 290 15.42 -33.49 0.63
C ILE A 290 14.20 -32.92 1.34
N GLU A 291 13.01 -33.47 1.10
CA GLU A 291 11.76 -32.99 1.72
C GLU A 291 11.81 -33.04 3.27
N PRO A 292 11.10 -32.15 3.99
CA PRO A 292 10.13 -31.17 3.47
C PRO A 292 10.76 -29.83 3.05
N MET A 293 10.43 -29.39 1.84
CA MET A 293 10.77 -28.09 1.27
C MET A 293 9.85 -27.00 1.82
N ILE A 294 10.39 -26.14 2.68
CA ILE A 294 9.68 -24.99 3.25
C ILE A 294 10.57 -23.75 3.25
N VAL A 295 9.96 -22.57 3.38
CA VAL A 295 10.72 -21.33 3.53
C VAL A 295 11.35 -21.30 4.92
N ARG A 296 12.68 -21.19 4.99
CA ARG A 296 13.44 -21.14 6.24
C ARG A 296 14.27 -19.85 6.34
N PRO A 297 14.45 -19.29 7.54
CA PRO A 297 15.44 -18.24 7.78
C PRO A 297 16.86 -18.71 7.45
N MET A 298 17.64 -17.83 6.82
CA MET A 298 19.04 -18.05 6.45
C MET A 298 19.95 -17.12 7.26
N PHE A 299 21.26 -17.13 6.98
CA PHE A 299 22.24 -16.41 7.81
C PHE A 299 21.96 -14.90 7.94
N ALA A 300 21.49 -14.23 6.87
CA ALA A 300 21.20 -12.79 6.95
C ALA A 300 20.02 -12.47 7.89
N ALA A 301 19.17 -13.45 8.23
CA ALA A 301 18.11 -13.26 9.21
C ALA A 301 18.65 -12.95 10.62
N ARG A 302 19.94 -13.22 10.87
CA ARG A 302 20.63 -12.91 12.13
C ARG A 302 21.60 -11.72 12.03
N LEU A 303 21.55 -10.98 10.92
CA LEU A 303 22.43 -9.84 10.66
C LEU A 303 21.63 -8.53 10.55
N PRO A 304 21.35 -7.83 11.67
CA PRO A 304 20.59 -6.57 11.67
C PRO A 304 21.11 -5.53 10.67
N GLN A 305 22.44 -5.42 10.51
CA GLN A 305 23.10 -4.47 9.61
C GLN A 305 22.77 -4.69 8.12
N ALA A 306 22.26 -5.86 7.72
CA ALA A 306 21.77 -6.12 6.35
C ALA A 306 20.44 -5.39 6.05
N SER A 307 19.80 -4.83 7.06
CA SER A 307 18.53 -4.11 6.96
C SER A 307 18.69 -2.64 7.37
N ILE A 308 17.67 -1.84 7.05
CA ILE A 308 17.64 -0.40 7.31
C ILE A 308 16.48 -0.07 8.26
N MET A 309 16.73 0.79 9.23
CA MET A 309 15.70 1.56 9.94
C MET A 309 15.62 2.94 9.28
N PHE A 310 14.53 3.20 8.57
CA PHE A 310 14.22 4.50 8.01
C PHE A 310 13.60 5.39 9.08
N VAL A 311 14.09 6.62 9.19
CA VAL A 311 13.67 7.62 10.18
C VAL A 311 13.62 9.01 9.54
N SER A 312 13.09 10.02 10.24
CA SER A 312 13.20 11.42 9.80
C SER A 312 14.64 11.92 9.85
N GLN A 313 15.00 12.85 8.95
CA GLN A 313 16.29 13.54 9.02
C GLN A 313 16.48 14.27 10.36
N ALA A 314 15.42 14.91 10.87
CA ALA A 314 15.48 15.65 12.13
C ALA A 314 15.86 14.79 13.34
N SER A 315 15.43 13.52 13.39
CA SER A 315 15.82 12.61 14.47
C SER A 315 17.31 12.27 14.47
N ILE A 316 17.92 12.21 13.29
CA ILE A 316 19.35 11.98 13.10
C ILE A 316 20.13 13.22 13.54
N ASP A 317 19.69 14.41 13.09
CA ASP A 317 20.34 15.68 13.38
C ASP A 317 20.28 16.02 14.88
N ALA A 318 19.17 15.70 15.54
CA ALA A 318 19.00 15.87 16.98
C ALA A 318 19.80 14.85 17.83
N GLY A 319 20.40 13.83 17.21
CA GLY A 319 21.13 12.77 17.92
C GLY A 319 20.25 11.81 18.72
N ILE A 320 18.92 11.90 18.58
CA ILE A 320 17.95 11.15 19.40
C ILE A 320 17.95 9.67 19.02
N VAL A 321 17.84 9.35 17.73
CA VAL A 321 17.75 7.96 17.26
C VAL A 321 19.02 7.16 17.59
N GLN A 322 20.17 7.82 17.63
CA GLN A 322 21.46 7.21 17.99
C GLN A 322 21.48 6.75 19.45
N SER A 323 20.76 7.44 20.34
CA SER A 323 20.64 7.05 21.75
C SER A 323 19.98 5.68 21.94
N TYR A 324 19.24 5.18 20.94
CA TYR A 324 18.54 3.90 21.01
C TYR A 324 19.46 2.69 20.81
N GLY A 325 20.69 2.89 20.34
CA GLY A 325 21.68 1.82 20.17
C GLY A 325 21.28 0.76 19.13
N LEU A 326 20.58 1.16 18.07
CA LEU A 326 20.11 0.25 17.02
C LEU A 326 21.29 -0.37 16.25
N LYS A 327 21.17 -1.67 15.94
CA LYS A 327 22.13 -2.43 15.13
C LYS A 327 21.77 -2.43 13.65
N LYS A 328 20.59 -1.98 13.23
CA LYS A 328 20.31 -1.71 11.82
C LYS A 328 21.09 -0.49 11.33
N ARG A 329 21.30 -0.41 10.02
CA ARG A 329 21.71 0.85 9.40
C ARG A 329 20.58 1.85 9.53
N ILE A 330 20.88 3.08 9.92
CA ILE A 330 19.90 4.16 10.02
C ILE A 330 20.02 5.01 8.75
N LEU A 331 18.92 5.20 8.02
CA LEU A 331 18.87 6.11 6.86
C LEU A 331 17.69 7.07 6.99
N PRO A 332 17.86 8.36 6.61
CA PRO A 332 16.75 9.29 6.58
C PRO A 332 15.80 9.00 5.41
N VAL A 333 14.50 9.18 5.60
CA VAL A 333 13.59 9.47 4.48
C VAL A 333 13.88 10.86 3.93
N LYS A 334 13.68 11.06 2.62
CA LYS A 334 13.87 12.36 1.98
C LYS A 334 13.09 12.49 0.68
N GLY A 335 12.71 13.72 0.34
CA GLY A 335 11.93 14.05 -0.86
C GLY A 335 10.46 13.66 -0.77
N CYS A 336 9.91 13.57 0.45
CA CYS A 336 8.53 13.16 0.69
C CYS A 336 7.51 14.24 0.26
N ARG A 337 7.95 15.50 0.19
CA ARG A 337 7.05 16.64 -0.10
C ARG A 337 7.09 17.10 -1.55
N THR A 338 8.11 16.69 -2.30
CA THR A 338 8.30 17.10 -3.72
C THR A 338 7.74 16.10 -4.72
N VAL A 339 7.50 14.86 -4.29
CA VAL A 339 6.88 13.81 -5.11
C VAL A 339 5.39 14.08 -5.30
N GLY A 340 4.89 13.93 -6.52
CA GLY A 340 3.47 13.99 -6.85
C GLY A 340 3.04 12.81 -7.72
N LYS A 341 1.77 12.81 -8.15
CA LYS A 341 1.20 11.74 -8.98
C LYS A 341 1.98 11.51 -10.28
N LYS A 342 2.46 12.59 -10.90
CA LYS A 342 3.31 12.56 -12.12
C LYS A 342 4.62 11.77 -11.95
N ASP A 343 5.09 11.61 -10.72
CA ASP A 343 6.36 10.93 -10.43
C ASP A 343 6.19 9.41 -10.28
N MET A 344 4.93 8.94 -10.12
CA MET A 344 4.58 7.53 -9.96
C MET A 344 4.82 6.77 -11.25
N LYS A 345 5.84 5.91 -11.25
CA LYS A 345 6.32 5.22 -12.45
C LYS A 345 5.23 4.33 -13.03
N PHE A 346 4.92 4.58 -14.31
CA PHE A 346 3.89 3.90 -15.11
C PHE A 346 2.45 4.07 -14.59
N ASN A 347 2.22 4.92 -13.57
CA ASN A 347 0.96 5.06 -12.86
C ASN A 347 0.68 6.52 -12.47
N ASP A 348 0.84 7.42 -13.43
CA ASP A 348 0.71 8.87 -13.32
C ASP A 348 -0.61 9.42 -13.88
N THR A 349 -1.53 8.54 -14.31
CA THR A 349 -2.81 8.93 -14.89
C THR A 349 -3.69 9.63 -13.85
N MET A 350 -4.30 10.76 -14.22
CA MET A 350 -5.21 11.54 -13.38
C MET A 350 -6.52 11.79 -14.15
N PRO A 351 -7.38 10.76 -14.27
CA PRO A 351 -8.64 10.93 -14.98
C PRO A 351 -9.56 11.86 -14.17
N LYS A 352 -10.43 12.60 -14.85
CA LYS A 352 -11.52 13.31 -14.16
C LYS A 352 -12.51 12.29 -13.63
N MET A 353 -12.78 12.33 -12.33
CA MET A 353 -13.63 11.35 -11.66
C MET A 353 -15.05 11.87 -11.49
N LYS A 354 -16.01 10.94 -11.50
CA LYS A 354 -17.38 11.16 -11.07
C LYS A 354 -17.86 9.89 -10.38
N VAL A 355 -18.41 10.03 -9.18
CA VAL A 355 -19.06 8.95 -8.43
C VAL A 355 -20.49 9.38 -8.19
N ASP A 356 -21.45 8.57 -8.62
CA ASP A 356 -22.86 8.86 -8.39
C ASP A 356 -23.22 8.57 -6.91
N PRO A 357 -23.82 9.52 -6.17
CA PRO A 357 -24.03 9.37 -4.74
C PRO A 357 -25.13 8.37 -4.37
N GLU A 358 -25.98 7.97 -5.33
CA GLU A 358 -27.09 7.04 -5.08
C GLU A 358 -26.79 5.64 -5.63
N SER A 359 -26.26 5.56 -6.85
CA SER A 359 -25.95 4.30 -7.53
C SER A 359 -24.50 3.83 -7.37
N TYR A 360 -23.62 4.67 -6.83
CA TYR A 360 -22.18 4.43 -6.68
C TYR A 360 -21.42 4.19 -7.98
N THR A 361 -22.07 4.42 -9.12
CA THR A 361 -21.49 4.32 -10.46
C THR A 361 -20.26 5.21 -10.57
N VAL A 362 -19.13 4.63 -10.98
CA VAL A 362 -17.86 5.35 -11.14
C VAL A 362 -17.56 5.59 -12.62
N GLU A 363 -17.29 6.84 -12.98
CA GLU A 363 -16.81 7.22 -14.31
C GLU A 363 -15.41 7.87 -14.20
N ALA A 364 -14.53 7.53 -15.15
CA ALA A 364 -13.24 8.16 -15.36
C ALA A 364 -13.21 8.77 -16.77
N ASP A 365 -13.02 10.08 -16.87
CA ASP A 365 -13.11 10.85 -18.13
C ASP A 365 -14.43 10.62 -18.89
N GLY A 366 -15.53 10.43 -18.16
CA GLY A 366 -16.86 10.15 -18.70
C GLY A 366 -17.07 8.71 -19.19
N MET A 367 -16.09 7.83 -18.94
CA MET A 367 -16.18 6.40 -19.26
C MET A 367 -16.47 5.58 -18.01
N LEU A 368 -17.49 4.73 -18.07
CA LEU A 368 -17.86 3.82 -16.98
C LEU A 368 -16.68 2.91 -16.60
N CYS A 369 -16.31 2.91 -15.32
CA CYS A 369 -15.31 2.02 -14.74
C CYS A 369 -15.98 0.78 -14.15
N ASP A 370 -16.32 -0.18 -15.01
CA ASP A 370 -16.95 -1.43 -14.62
C ASP A 370 -16.05 -2.65 -14.90
N ALA A 371 -16.22 -3.70 -14.09
CA ALA A 371 -15.50 -4.97 -14.18
C ALA A 371 -16.30 -6.10 -13.52
N GLU A 372 -16.58 -7.16 -14.28
CA GLU A 372 -17.25 -8.35 -13.75
C GLU A 372 -16.41 -9.06 -12.67
N PRO A 373 -17.03 -9.64 -11.63
CA PRO A 373 -16.29 -10.43 -10.64
C PRO A 373 -15.69 -11.69 -11.27
N SER A 374 -14.44 -12.01 -10.95
CA SER A 374 -13.83 -13.27 -11.37
C SER A 374 -14.32 -14.45 -10.52
N SER A 375 -14.67 -15.55 -11.16
CA SER A 375 -15.03 -16.82 -10.51
C SER A 375 -13.81 -17.68 -10.15
N GLU A 376 -12.69 -17.49 -10.85
CA GLU A 376 -11.43 -18.18 -10.61
C GLU A 376 -10.25 -17.23 -10.74
N LEU A 377 -9.13 -17.57 -10.08
CA LEU A 377 -7.88 -16.83 -10.18
C LEU A 377 -6.71 -17.82 -10.31
N PRO A 378 -5.67 -17.49 -11.11
CA PRO A 378 -4.46 -18.29 -11.18
C PRO A 378 -3.74 -18.27 -9.83
N LEU A 379 -2.71 -19.09 -9.64
CA LEU A 379 -1.82 -18.97 -8.48
C LEU A 379 -2.51 -19.15 -7.11
N THR A 380 -3.66 -19.83 -7.06
CA THR A 380 -4.46 -20.08 -5.85
C THR A 380 -4.40 -21.56 -5.43
N GLN A 381 -5.47 -22.34 -5.62
CA GLN A 381 -5.65 -23.71 -5.11
C GLN A 381 -4.54 -24.69 -5.55
N ALA A 382 -3.93 -24.45 -6.71
CA ALA A 382 -2.82 -25.27 -7.21
C ALA A 382 -1.50 -25.08 -6.44
N TYR A 383 -1.37 -23.99 -5.67
CA TYR A 383 -0.11 -23.59 -5.04
C TYR A 383 -0.16 -23.65 -3.52
N TYR A 384 -1.34 -23.54 -2.90
CA TYR A 384 -1.50 -23.47 -1.46
C TYR A 384 -2.18 -24.73 -0.93
N ILE A 385 -1.70 -25.22 0.23
CA ILE A 385 -2.30 -26.38 0.91
C ILE A 385 -3.64 -26.00 1.54
N PHE A 386 -3.78 -24.73 1.96
CA PHE A 386 -4.96 -24.14 2.59
C PHE A 386 -5.27 -22.78 1.99
#